data_AF-A0A947B777-F1
#
_entry.id   AF-A0A947B777-F1
#
_cell.length_a   1.000
_cell.length_b   1.000
_cell.length_c   1.000
_cell.angle_alpha   90.00
_cell.angle_beta   90.00
_cell.angle_gamma   90.00
#
_symmetry.space_group_name_H-M   'P 1'
#
loop_
_entity.id
_entity.type
_entity.pdbx_description
1 polymer ?
#
loop_
_entity_poly.entity_id
_entity_poly.type
_entity_poly.pdbx_seq_one_letter_code
_entity_poly.pdbx_strand_id
1 'polypeptide(L)'
;PQFQGRHQGGGVAGVERSEPPVAEPARSRPLCGNSSGREGKITLADTEDTGFLIVAYGKLGGIELGYGSDLDLVFLYDNDRAGQYTDGDRPIENSVFFARLGQRIIHFLSAHTPAGILYEIDARLRPSGRSGFLVSNMDAFTDYQCQQAWTWEHQALVRARPVAGDKMLARRFDEIRAEILRKKRDPDELGCAVSGMREKMHRELDHTRPGGFDLKQGPGGITDIEFMVQYATLRWANRLGEHLIHSDNIHLLAGMAKADLMSQQDADSLADAYRCYRAEVHALALQERQPLVGEGVEDEGADNAGMTGEPFAEQRAAVLRIWDGLMGNFPSIAADDG
;
A
#
# COMPACT_ATOMS: atom_id res chain seq x y z
N PRO A 1 51.12 -9.59 -6.37
CA PRO A 1 50.23 -8.95 -7.36
C PRO A 1 49.26 -8.01 -6.64
N GLN A 2 49.56 -6.72 -6.72
CA GLN A 2 48.75 -5.62 -6.19
C GLN A 2 47.38 -5.60 -6.87
N PHE A 3 46.30 -5.41 -6.10
CA PHE A 3 45.06 -4.83 -6.62
C PHE A 3 44.52 -3.86 -5.57
N GLN A 4 44.75 -2.57 -5.83
CA GLN A 4 43.99 -1.47 -5.25
C GLN A 4 42.61 -1.46 -5.92
N GLY A 5 41.54 -1.46 -5.11
CA GLY A 5 40.17 -1.27 -5.56
C GLY A 5 39.51 -0.17 -4.75
N ARG A 6 39.21 0.95 -5.41
CA ARG A 6 38.55 2.14 -4.85
C ARG A 6 37.19 1.78 -4.26
N HIS A 7 36.94 2.16 -3.01
CA HIS A 7 35.58 2.31 -2.49
C HIS A 7 34.97 3.60 -3.07
N GLN A 8 34.09 3.45 -4.06
CA GLN A 8 33.08 4.45 -4.36
C GLN A 8 31.77 4.02 -3.70
N GLY A 9 31.14 4.94 -2.98
CA GLY A 9 29.93 4.71 -2.21
C GLY A 9 28.78 4.20 -3.06
N GLY A 10 28.08 3.20 -2.54
CA GLY A 10 26.80 2.76 -3.07
C GLY A 10 25.77 3.88 -2.86
N GLY A 11 25.14 4.31 -3.96
CA GLY A 11 24.08 5.31 -3.92
C GLY A 11 22.80 4.79 -3.25
N VAL A 12 22.05 5.72 -2.64
CA VAL A 12 20.80 5.52 -1.89
C VAL A 12 19.68 4.84 -2.71
N ALA A 13 19.80 4.84 -4.05
CA ALA A 13 18.89 4.10 -4.95
C ALA A 13 18.93 2.56 -4.80
N GLY A 14 19.88 2.02 -4.03
CA GLY A 14 20.00 0.58 -3.77
C GLY A 14 19.06 0.02 -2.71
N VAL A 15 18.43 0.85 -1.88
CA VAL A 15 17.57 0.38 -0.76
C VAL A 15 16.25 -0.23 -1.25
N GLU A 16 15.73 0.26 -2.38
CA GLU A 16 14.49 -0.27 -2.99
C GLU A 16 14.72 -1.54 -3.81
N ARG A 17 15.97 -1.81 -4.22
CA ARG A 17 16.37 -3.03 -4.97
C ARG A 17 17.14 -4.04 -4.14
N SER A 18 17.54 -3.70 -2.92
CA SER A 18 18.03 -4.67 -1.95
C SER A 18 16.84 -5.41 -1.35
N GLU A 19 16.24 -6.29 -2.15
CA GLU A 19 15.64 -7.48 -1.59
C GLU A 19 16.73 -8.15 -0.74
N PRO A 20 16.43 -8.62 0.50
CA PRO A 20 17.26 -9.71 1.02
C PRO A 20 17.25 -10.78 -0.07
N PRO A 21 18.40 -11.44 -0.38
CA PRO A 21 18.38 -12.53 -1.34
C PRO A 21 17.19 -13.39 -0.98
N VAL A 22 16.29 -13.64 -1.95
CA VAL A 22 15.25 -14.66 -1.82
C VAL A 22 15.96 -15.79 -1.12
N ALA A 23 15.56 -16.06 0.12
CA ALA A 23 16.13 -17.16 0.84
C ALA A 23 15.82 -18.35 -0.06
N GLU A 24 16.81 -18.83 -0.82
CA GLU A 24 16.76 -20.15 -1.41
C GLU A 24 16.27 -21.02 -0.26
N PRO A 25 15.15 -21.75 -0.43
CA PRO A 25 14.67 -22.59 0.65
C PRO A 25 15.80 -23.55 0.97
N ALA A 26 16.51 -23.25 2.06
CA ALA A 26 17.44 -24.17 2.68
C ALA A 26 16.64 -25.46 2.81
N ARG A 27 17.02 -26.45 1.99
CA ARG A 27 16.29 -27.71 1.79
C ARG A 27 15.45 -28.02 3.01
N SER A 28 14.15 -27.78 2.89
CA SER A 28 13.21 -27.81 4.00
C SER A 28 13.30 -29.16 4.69
N ARG A 29 14.01 -29.21 5.82
CA ARG A 29 13.76 -30.26 6.79
C ARG A 29 12.35 -29.98 7.33
N PRO A 30 11.46 -30.97 7.35
CA PRO A 30 10.09 -30.76 7.78
C PRO A 30 10.09 -30.36 9.26
N LEU A 31 9.83 -29.09 9.54
CA LEU A 31 9.54 -28.58 10.87
C LEU A 31 8.09 -28.93 11.19
N CYS A 32 7.90 -30.17 11.63
CA CYS A 32 6.66 -30.63 12.23
C CYS A 32 6.52 -29.95 13.60
N GLY A 33 5.82 -28.82 13.64
CA GLY A 33 5.37 -28.15 14.86
C GLY A 33 3.90 -28.47 15.13
N ASN A 34 3.65 -29.17 16.23
CA ASN A 34 2.38 -29.83 16.59
C ASN A 34 1.15 -28.91 16.71
N SER A 35 0.52 -28.57 15.59
CA SER A 35 -0.90 -28.18 15.59
C SER A 35 -1.69 -28.66 14.38
N SER A 36 -1.07 -29.43 13.48
CA SER A 36 -1.69 -29.99 12.27
C SER A 36 -2.36 -31.35 12.51
N GLY A 37 -2.72 -31.66 13.76
CA GLY A 37 -3.12 -33.00 14.17
C GLY A 37 -4.62 -33.22 14.40
N ARG A 38 -5.48 -32.19 14.35
CA ARG A 38 -6.90 -32.34 14.71
C ARG A 38 -7.92 -31.72 13.74
N GLU A 39 -7.53 -30.74 12.92
CA GLU A 39 -8.48 -29.94 12.13
C GLU A 39 -8.14 -29.90 10.61
N GLY A 40 -7.25 -30.79 10.13
CA GLY A 40 -6.83 -30.89 8.72
C GLY A 40 -5.36 -30.49 8.46
N LYS A 41 -4.78 -30.96 7.35
CA LYS A 41 -3.39 -30.66 6.92
C LYS A 41 -3.39 -29.73 5.70
N ILE A 42 -2.73 -28.58 5.79
CA ILE A 42 -2.28 -27.83 4.62
C ILE A 42 -0.80 -28.18 4.42
N THR A 43 -0.49 -28.92 3.35
CA THR A 43 0.90 -29.21 2.97
C THR A 43 1.41 -28.04 2.13
N LEU A 44 2.14 -27.11 2.75
CA LEU A 44 2.65 -25.85 2.14
C LEU A 44 3.72 -26.05 1.04
N ALA A 45 3.90 -27.26 0.52
CA ALA A 45 5.01 -27.57 -0.38
C ALA A 45 4.67 -27.46 -1.88
N ASP A 46 3.40 -27.55 -2.29
CA ASP A 46 2.97 -27.49 -3.70
C ASP A 46 1.50 -27.00 -3.82
N THR A 47 1.20 -25.79 -3.36
CA THR A 47 -0.20 -25.37 -3.18
C THR A 47 -0.71 -24.47 -4.30
N GLU A 48 -1.23 -25.05 -5.37
CA GLU A 48 -2.06 -24.32 -6.35
C GLU A 48 -3.53 -24.20 -5.93
N ASP A 49 -3.94 -24.87 -4.85
CA ASP A 49 -5.33 -24.90 -4.35
C ASP A 49 -5.39 -24.90 -2.81
N THR A 50 -5.09 -23.76 -2.16
CA THR A 50 -5.32 -23.60 -0.71
C THR A 50 -6.71 -23.05 -0.40
N GLY A 51 -7.35 -22.41 -1.39
CA GLY A 51 -8.57 -21.64 -1.22
C GLY A 51 -8.46 -20.48 -0.23
N PHE A 52 -7.26 -19.98 0.07
CA PHE A 52 -7.01 -18.84 0.96
C PHE A 52 -6.07 -17.84 0.31
N LEU A 53 -6.35 -16.56 0.46
CA LEU A 53 -5.61 -15.45 -0.15
C LEU A 53 -5.34 -14.36 0.88
N ILE A 54 -4.11 -13.85 0.87
CA ILE A 54 -3.71 -12.66 1.61
C ILE A 54 -3.50 -11.55 0.59
N VAL A 55 -4.28 -10.48 0.73
CA VAL A 55 -4.21 -9.27 -0.09
C VAL A 55 -3.59 -8.16 0.76
N ALA A 56 -2.53 -7.57 0.26
CA ALA A 56 -1.95 -6.39 0.88
C ALA A 56 -2.59 -5.12 0.33
N TYR A 57 -2.82 -4.16 1.21
CA TYR A 57 -3.24 -2.81 0.90
C TYR A 57 -2.14 -1.80 1.28
N GLY A 58 -2.43 -0.51 1.13
CA GLY A 58 -1.58 0.56 1.65
C GLY A 58 -0.14 0.48 1.12
N LYS A 59 0.83 0.64 2.01
CA LYS A 59 2.26 0.65 1.66
C LYS A 59 2.76 -0.70 1.14
N LEU A 60 2.38 -1.82 1.76
CA LEU A 60 2.79 -3.15 1.29
C LEU A 60 2.21 -3.44 -0.09
N GLY A 61 0.94 -3.11 -0.28
CA GLY A 61 0.24 -3.32 -1.54
C GLY A 61 0.78 -2.42 -2.67
N GLY A 62 1.19 -1.20 -2.34
CA GLY A 62 1.84 -0.27 -3.26
C GLY A 62 3.35 -0.46 -3.45
N ILE A 63 3.96 -1.53 -2.91
CA ILE A 63 5.42 -1.80 -3.04
C ILE A 63 6.27 -0.66 -2.45
N GLU A 64 5.85 -0.22 -1.26
CA GLU A 64 6.19 1.09 -0.73
C GLU A 64 6.43 1.02 0.78
N LEU A 65 6.87 -0.11 1.31
CA LEU A 65 7.21 -0.23 2.72
C LEU A 65 8.39 0.66 3.09
N GLY A 66 8.35 1.19 4.32
CA GLY A 66 9.50 1.82 4.97
C GLY A 66 9.75 1.20 6.34
N TYR A 67 10.82 1.62 7.00
CA TYR A 67 11.11 1.22 8.37
C TYR A 67 9.95 1.57 9.30
N GLY A 68 9.52 0.62 10.14
CA GLY A 68 8.40 0.79 11.05
C GLY A 68 7.02 0.91 10.38
N SER A 69 6.86 0.48 9.13
CA SER A 69 5.53 0.45 8.50
C SER A 69 4.72 -0.77 8.93
N ASP A 70 3.46 -0.54 9.28
CA ASP A 70 2.46 -1.60 9.48
C ASP A 70 2.17 -2.34 8.17
N LEU A 71 1.68 -3.58 8.28
CA LEU A 71 1.18 -4.33 7.14
C LEU A 71 -0.35 -4.28 7.08
N ASP A 72 -0.87 -3.56 6.09
CA ASP A 72 -2.30 -3.52 5.79
C ASP A 72 -2.74 -4.81 5.08
N LEU A 73 -3.43 -5.72 5.77
CA LEU A 73 -3.79 -7.04 5.25
C LEU A 73 -5.29 -7.29 5.24
N VAL A 74 -5.79 -7.84 4.12
CA VAL A 74 -7.14 -8.38 3.97
C VAL A 74 -7.04 -9.85 3.62
N PHE A 75 -7.85 -10.67 4.27
CA PHE A 75 -7.87 -12.12 4.09
C PHE A 75 -9.14 -12.54 3.35
N LEU A 76 -8.96 -13.32 2.29
CA LEU A 76 -10.05 -13.84 1.47
C LEU A 76 -9.96 -15.36 1.40
N TYR A 77 -11.09 -16.02 1.18
CA TYR A 77 -11.13 -17.44 0.89
C TYR A 77 -12.10 -17.74 -0.27
N ASP A 78 -11.94 -18.93 -0.85
CA ASP A 78 -12.70 -19.35 -2.02
C ASP A 78 -14.19 -19.59 -1.68
N ASN A 79 -15.07 -19.16 -2.58
CA ASN A 79 -16.52 -19.30 -2.43
C ASN A 79 -16.96 -20.75 -2.51
N ASP A 80 -16.28 -21.56 -3.32
CA ASP A 80 -16.61 -22.97 -3.44
C ASP A 80 -16.44 -23.69 -2.10
N ARG A 81 -15.61 -23.15 -1.20
CA ARG A 81 -15.38 -23.66 0.15
C ARG A 81 -16.39 -23.14 1.17
N ALA A 82 -17.20 -22.12 0.84
CA ALA A 82 -18.19 -21.56 1.75
C ALA A 82 -19.32 -22.58 2.04
N GLY A 83 -19.74 -22.68 3.31
CA GLY A 83 -20.73 -23.67 3.76
C GLY A 83 -20.25 -25.13 3.78
N GLN A 84 -19.02 -25.40 3.33
CA GLN A 84 -18.39 -26.72 3.48
C GLN A 84 -17.69 -26.87 4.83
N TYR A 85 -17.30 -28.10 5.15
CA TYR A 85 -16.62 -28.47 6.41
C TYR A 85 -15.24 -29.05 6.14
N THR A 86 -14.33 -28.89 7.11
CA THR A 86 -13.03 -29.56 7.09
C THR A 86 -13.17 -31.07 7.26
N ASP A 87 -12.16 -31.81 6.78
CA ASP A 87 -12.12 -33.28 6.74
C ASP A 87 -11.35 -33.91 7.92
N GLY A 88 -10.96 -33.12 8.91
CA GLY A 88 -10.23 -33.59 10.08
C GLY A 88 -11.10 -34.34 11.11
N ASP A 89 -10.46 -34.88 12.15
CA ASP A 89 -11.10 -35.64 13.24
C ASP A 89 -12.25 -34.87 13.91
N ARG A 90 -12.18 -33.53 13.90
CA ARG A 90 -13.26 -32.65 14.31
C ARG A 90 -13.62 -31.70 13.16
N PRO A 91 -14.61 -32.05 12.32
CA PRO A 91 -15.07 -31.18 11.25
C PRO A 91 -15.56 -29.84 11.81
N ILE A 92 -15.07 -28.75 11.23
CA ILE A 92 -15.54 -27.39 11.48
C ILE A 92 -15.88 -26.76 10.14
N GLU A 93 -16.80 -25.80 10.15
CA GLU A 93 -17.13 -25.06 8.94
C GLU A 93 -15.90 -24.30 8.42
N ASN A 94 -15.71 -24.26 7.10
CA ASN A 94 -14.56 -23.63 6.48
C ASN A 94 -14.46 -22.13 6.79
N SER A 95 -15.59 -21.43 6.95
CA SER A 95 -15.61 -20.03 7.39
C SER A 95 -14.92 -19.86 8.75
N VAL A 96 -15.16 -20.78 9.68
CA VAL A 96 -14.52 -20.81 11.01
C VAL A 96 -13.04 -21.22 10.89
N PHE A 97 -12.72 -22.21 10.06
CA PHE A 97 -11.35 -22.64 9.82
C PHE A 97 -10.49 -21.49 9.29
N PHE A 98 -10.94 -20.82 8.23
CA PHE A 98 -10.19 -19.71 7.62
C PHE A 98 -10.12 -18.49 8.55
N ALA A 99 -11.17 -18.20 9.32
CA ALA A 99 -11.11 -17.17 10.35
C ALA A 99 -10.01 -17.45 11.39
N ARG A 100 -9.89 -18.70 11.87
CA ARG A 100 -8.81 -19.11 12.78
C ARG A 100 -7.44 -19.05 12.13
N LEU A 101 -7.34 -19.42 10.85
CA LEU A 101 -6.10 -19.32 10.09
C LEU A 101 -5.64 -17.86 9.99
N GLY A 102 -6.53 -16.94 9.61
CA GLY A 102 -6.24 -15.49 9.56
C GLY A 102 -5.81 -14.94 10.91
N GLN A 103 -6.54 -15.27 11.99
CA GLN A 103 -6.17 -14.88 13.36
C GLN A 103 -4.77 -15.38 13.74
N ARG A 104 -4.45 -16.61 13.36
CA ARG A 104 -3.17 -17.23 13.68
C ARG A 104 -2.02 -16.63 12.87
N ILE A 105 -2.25 -16.25 11.62
CA ILE A 105 -1.27 -15.50 10.82
C ILE A 105 -0.99 -14.15 11.47
N ILE A 106 -2.03 -13.39 11.84
CA ILE A 106 -1.87 -12.12 12.57
C ILE A 106 -1.06 -12.35 13.84
N HIS A 107 -1.43 -13.35 14.65
CA HIS A 107 -0.72 -13.66 15.88
C HIS A 107 0.77 -13.98 15.64
N PHE A 108 1.10 -14.75 14.61
CA PHE A 108 2.51 -15.04 14.31
C PHE A 108 3.32 -13.81 13.93
N LEU A 109 2.70 -12.84 13.26
CA LEU A 109 3.37 -11.62 12.83
C LEU A 109 3.49 -10.58 13.95
N SER A 110 2.49 -10.48 14.83
CA SER A 110 2.42 -9.45 15.87
C SER A 110 2.76 -9.93 17.28
N ALA A 111 3.02 -11.23 17.49
CA ALA A 111 3.38 -11.73 18.82
C ALA A 111 4.72 -11.16 19.29
N HIS A 112 4.73 -10.60 20.50
CA HIS A 112 5.96 -10.19 21.16
C HIS A 112 6.80 -11.41 21.54
N THR A 113 8.03 -11.43 21.04
CA THR A 113 9.07 -12.38 21.42
C THR A 113 10.22 -11.63 22.11
N PRO A 114 11.20 -12.32 22.70
CA PRO A 114 12.41 -11.65 23.20
C PRO A 114 13.19 -10.87 22.12
N ALA A 115 12.97 -11.16 20.84
CA ALA A 115 13.56 -10.44 19.71
C ALA A 115 12.67 -9.28 19.21
N GLY A 116 11.56 -8.97 19.89
CA GLY A 116 10.55 -8.01 19.45
C GLY A 116 9.39 -8.67 18.70
N ILE A 117 8.65 -7.86 17.93
CA ILE A 117 7.61 -8.27 17.00
C ILE A 117 8.17 -8.37 15.58
N LEU A 118 7.52 -9.11 14.68
CA LEU A 118 7.90 -9.08 13.26
C LEU A 118 7.31 -7.84 12.58
N TYR A 119 5.99 -7.69 12.65
CA TYR A 119 5.26 -6.55 12.10
C TYR A 119 4.00 -6.26 12.91
N GLU A 120 3.67 -4.97 13.00
CA GLU A 120 2.31 -4.56 13.33
C GLU A 120 1.40 -4.84 12.13
N ILE A 121 0.21 -5.36 12.40
CA ILE A 121 -0.76 -5.74 11.36
C ILE A 121 -2.01 -4.89 11.48
N ASP A 122 -2.37 -4.24 10.37
CA ASP A 122 -3.62 -3.51 10.24
C ASP A 122 -4.58 -4.25 9.31
N ALA A 123 -5.70 -4.74 9.86
CA ALA A 123 -6.74 -5.40 9.08
C ALA A 123 -8.00 -4.52 8.89
N ARG A 124 -7.91 -3.20 9.11
CA ARG A 124 -9.07 -2.29 9.10
C ARG A 124 -9.63 -1.99 7.71
N LEU A 125 -8.86 -2.22 6.64
CA LEU A 125 -9.30 -2.02 5.26
C LEU A 125 -10.14 -3.18 4.69
N ARG A 126 -10.44 -4.19 5.50
CA ARG A 126 -11.37 -5.27 5.12
C ARG A 126 -12.82 -4.76 5.06
N PRO A 127 -13.73 -5.45 4.33
CA PRO A 127 -15.15 -5.09 4.27
C PRO A 127 -15.77 -4.82 5.65
N SER A 128 -16.50 -3.70 5.78
CA SER A 128 -17.09 -3.23 7.05
C SER A 128 -16.09 -2.96 8.20
N GLY A 129 -14.80 -2.85 7.88
CA GLY A 129 -13.73 -2.51 8.81
C GLY A 129 -13.73 -3.36 10.08
N ARG A 130 -13.65 -2.72 11.25
CA ARG A 130 -13.60 -3.41 12.56
C ARG A 130 -14.83 -4.26 12.87
N SER A 131 -15.99 -3.89 12.31
CA SER A 131 -17.27 -4.56 12.53
C SER A 131 -17.47 -5.77 11.59
N GLY A 132 -16.67 -5.88 10.53
CA GLY A 132 -16.73 -6.98 9.58
C GLY A 132 -15.95 -8.21 10.02
N PHE A 133 -16.26 -9.33 9.37
CA PHE A 133 -15.50 -10.58 9.52
C PHE A 133 -14.02 -10.36 9.20
N LEU A 134 -13.15 -11.05 9.93
CA LEU A 134 -11.70 -10.96 9.68
C LEU A 134 -11.33 -11.51 8.29
N VAL A 135 -12.03 -12.57 7.88
CA VAL A 135 -11.85 -13.24 6.60
C VAL A 135 -13.20 -13.33 5.92
N SER A 136 -13.27 -12.87 4.68
CA SER A 136 -14.49 -12.92 3.86
C SER A 136 -14.31 -13.91 2.70
N ASN A 137 -15.38 -14.53 2.22
CA ASN A 137 -15.31 -15.19 0.92
C ASN A 137 -15.25 -14.14 -0.20
N MET A 138 -14.78 -14.55 -1.38
CA MET A 138 -14.57 -13.68 -2.53
C MET A 138 -15.87 -13.03 -3.05
N ASP A 139 -17.02 -13.72 -3.03
CA ASP A 139 -18.31 -13.15 -3.47
C ASP A 139 -18.77 -12.05 -2.51
N ALA A 140 -18.71 -12.29 -1.21
CA ALA A 140 -19.06 -11.29 -0.20
C ALA A 140 -18.16 -10.05 -0.28
N PHE A 141 -16.85 -10.24 -0.55
CA PHE A 141 -15.94 -9.13 -0.84
C PHE A 141 -16.37 -8.36 -2.08
N THR A 142 -16.69 -9.06 -3.17
CA THR A 142 -17.11 -8.47 -4.44
C THR A 142 -18.40 -7.67 -4.28
N ASP A 143 -19.42 -8.26 -3.65
CA ASP A 143 -20.71 -7.63 -3.38
C ASP A 143 -20.54 -6.37 -2.53
N TYR A 144 -19.73 -6.43 -1.48
CA TYR A 144 -19.43 -5.26 -0.66
C TYR A 144 -18.78 -4.14 -1.48
N GLN A 145 -17.72 -4.46 -2.24
CA GLN A 145 -17.03 -3.47 -3.09
C GLN A 145 -17.93 -2.88 -4.18
N CYS A 146 -18.88 -3.67 -4.67
CA CYS A 146 -19.81 -3.24 -5.71
C CYS A 146 -20.95 -2.36 -5.18
N GLN A 147 -21.47 -2.65 -3.98
CA GLN A 147 -22.75 -2.09 -3.52
C GLN A 147 -22.62 -1.15 -2.33
N GLN A 148 -21.59 -1.30 -1.49
CA GLN A 148 -21.51 -0.64 -0.18
C GLN A 148 -20.24 0.19 0.01
N ALA A 149 -19.17 -0.13 -0.71
CA ALA A 149 -17.88 0.50 -0.50
C ALA A 149 -17.88 2.00 -0.88
N TRP A 150 -17.26 2.79 -0.01
CA TRP A 150 -17.10 4.23 -0.21
C TRP A 150 -15.97 4.54 -1.22
N THR A 151 -15.96 5.75 -1.77
CA THR A 151 -14.90 6.21 -2.70
C THR A 151 -13.49 6.02 -2.15
N TRP A 152 -13.29 6.29 -0.86
CA TRP A 152 -11.99 6.11 -0.20
C TRP A 152 -11.57 4.63 -0.09
N GLU A 153 -12.53 3.70 0.00
CA GLU A 153 -12.23 2.26 -0.04
C GLU A 153 -11.79 1.83 -1.43
N HIS A 154 -12.38 2.41 -2.49
CA HIS A 154 -11.90 2.21 -3.87
C HIS A 154 -10.53 2.85 -4.10
N GLN A 155 -10.21 3.99 -3.47
CA GLN A 155 -8.86 4.54 -3.48
C GLN A 155 -7.85 3.59 -2.82
N ALA A 156 -8.20 3.01 -1.67
CA ALA A 156 -7.36 2.00 -1.03
C ALA A 156 -7.19 0.75 -1.91
N LEU A 157 -8.24 0.34 -2.63
CA LEU A 157 -8.22 -0.80 -3.56
C LEU A 157 -7.28 -0.57 -4.75
N VAL A 158 -7.02 0.67 -5.18
CA VAL A 158 -5.98 0.97 -6.19
C VAL A 158 -4.63 0.41 -5.75
N ARG A 159 -4.34 0.45 -4.45
CA ARG A 159 -3.08 -0.04 -3.89
C ARG A 159 -3.14 -1.50 -3.44
N ALA A 160 -4.23 -2.21 -3.71
CA ALA A 160 -4.39 -3.59 -3.28
C ALA A 160 -3.75 -4.58 -4.26
N ARG A 161 -3.06 -5.60 -3.75
CA ARG A 161 -2.56 -6.72 -4.55
C ARG A 161 -2.47 -8.03 -3.74
N PRO A 162 -2.62 -9.19 -4.38
CA PRO A 162 -2.25 -10.47 -3.78
C PRO A 162 -0.77 -10.49 -3.35
N VAL A 163 -0.49 -11.01 -2.15
CA VAL A 163 0.89 -11.18 -1.64
C VAL A 163 1.23 -12.61 -1.26
N ALA A 164 0.23 -13.42 -0.91
CA ALA A 164 0.42 -14.82 -0.60
C ALA A 164 -0.90 -15.60 -0.73
N GLY A 165 -0.82 -16.89 -0.98
CA GLY A 165 -1.96 -17.79 -1.01
C GLY A 165 -2.20 -18.42 -2.38
N ASP A 166 -3.44 -18.78 -2.62
CA ASP A 166 -3.93 -19.49 -3.79
C ASP A 166 -3.76 -18.67 -5.09
N LYS A 167 -3.13 -19.26 -6.11
CA LYS A 167 -2.84 -18.57 -7.39
C LYS A 167 -4.10 -18.34 -8.23
N MET A 168 -5.06 -19.26 -8.19
CA MET A 168 -6.32 -19.11 -8.93
C MET A 168 -7.18 -18.03 -8.29
N LEU A 169 -7.22 -18.02 -6.95
CA LEU A 169 -7.91 -16.98 -6.19
C LEU A 169 -7.25 -15.60 -6.37
N ALA A 170 -5.91 -15.53 -6.48
CA ALA A 170 -5.19 -14.30 -6.78
C ALA A 170 -5.57 -13.72 -8.14
N ARG A 171 -5.62 -14.55 -9.19
CA ARG A 171 -6.06 -14.13 -10.53
C ARG A 171 -7.49 -13.61 -10.52
N ARG A 172 -8.39 -14.33 -9.84
CA ARG A 172 -9.79 -13.91 -9.67
C ARG A 172 -9.89 -12.58 -8.92
N PHE A 173 -9.08 -12.37 -7.88
CA PHE A 173 -9.01 -11.08 -7.19
C PHE A 173 -8.57 -9.95 -8.14
N ASP A 174 -7.55 -10.17 -8.96
CA ASP A 174 -7.06 -9.16 -9.90
C ASP A 174 -8.12 -8.78 -10.95
N GLU A 175 -8.90 -9.76 -11.43
CA GLU A 175 -10.05 -9.55 -12.32
C GLU A 175 -11.13 -8.69 -11.63
N ILE A 176 -11.55 -9.08 -10.42
CA ILE A 176 -12.54 -8.36 -9.61
C ILE A 176 -12.07 -6.93 -9.31
N ARG A 177 -10.82 -6.76 -8.88
CA ARG A 177 -10.21 -5.46 -8.63
C ARG A 177 -10.28 -4.60 -9.90
N ALA A 178 -9.88 -5.15 -11.05
CA ALA A 178 -9.91 -4.40 -12.31
C ALA A 178 -11.34 -3.99 -12.71
N GLU A 179 -12.34 -4.84 -12.50
CA GLU A 179 -13.75 -4.51 -12.72
C GLU A 179 -14.23 -3.38 -11.81
N ILE A 180 -13.95 -3.46 -10.50
CA ILE A 180 -14.33 -2.42 -9.52
C ILE A 180 -13.66 -1.09 -9.86
N LEU A 181 -12.37 -1.10 -10.21
CA LEU A 181 -11.64 0.11 -10.58
C LEU A 181 -12.19 0.73 -11.87
N ARG A 182 -12.67 -0.09 -12.83
CA ARG A 182 -13.28 0.37 -14.09
C ARG A 182 -14.73 0.85 -14.00
N LYS A 183 -15.38 0.75 -12.84
CA LYS A 183 -16.74 1.27 -12.64
C LYS A 183 -16.83 2.72 -13.11
N LYS A 184 -17.90 3.03 -13.85
CA LYS A 184 -18.15 4.40 -14.32
C LYS A 184 -18.40 5.30 -13.11
N ARG A 185 -17.69 6.43 -13.04
CA ARG A 185 -17.81 7.44 -12.01
C ARG A 185 -18.01 8.79 -12.68
N ASP A 186 -18.78 9.66 -12.04
CA ASP A 186 -18.79 11.07 -12.43
C ASP A 186 -17.44 11.70 -12.02
N PRO A 187 -16.70 12.35 -12.95
CA PRO A 187 -15.39 12.91 -12.65
C PRO A 187 -15.42 14.01 -11.59
N ASP A 188 -16.51 14.77 -11.51
CA ASP A 188 -16.65 15.91 -10.60
C ASP A 188 -17.00 15.40 -9.20
N GLU A 189 -17.93 14.46 -9.07
CA GLU A 189 -18.23 13.80 -7.79
C GLU A 189 -17.00 13.08 -7.21
N LEU A 190 -16.27 12.34 -8.05
CA LEU A 190 -15.04 11.67 -7.65
C LEU A 190 -13.97 12.69 -7.22
N GLY A 191 -13.79 13.76 -8.01
CA GLY A 191 -12.82 14.81 -7.72
C GLY A 191 -13.10 15.51 -6.38
N CYS A 192 -14.35 15.92 -6.16
CA CYS A 192 -14.80 16.52 -4.91
C CYS A 192 -14.58 15.60 -3.70
N ALA A 193 -14.91 14.31 -3.83
CA ALA A 193 -14.74 13.35 -2.75
C ALA A 193 -13.26 13.15 -2.36
N VAL A 194 -12.37 13.00 -3.36
CA VAL A 194 -10.94 12.80 -3.13
C VAL A 194 -10.29 14.06 -2.56
N SER A 195 -10.55 15.23 -3.16
CA SER A 195 -10.01 16.52 -2.68
C SER A 195 -10.50 16.84 -1.27
N GLY A 196 -11.80 16.69 -1.00
CA GLY A 196 -12.38 16.97 0.33
C GLY A 196 -11.79 16.08 1.42
N MET A 197 -11.57 14.80 1.13
CA MET A 197 -10.87 13.90 2.05
C MET A 197 -9.42 14.32 2.28
N ARG A 198 -8.71 14.73 1.20
CA ARG A 198 -7.32 15.17 1.31
C ARG A 198 -7.17 16.43 2.15
N GLU A 199 -8.06 17.40 1.96
CA GLU A 199 -8.11 18.63 2.74
C GLU A 199 -8.33 18.36 4.23
N LYS A 200 -9.21 17.40 4.57
CA LYS A 200 -9.39 16.96 5.96
C LYS A 200 -8.08 16.40 6.54
N MET A 201 -7.39 15.54 5.79
CA MET A 201 -6.10 14.99 6.21
C MET A 201 -5.02 16.06 6.37
N HIS A 202 -4.98 17.09 5.51
CA HIS A 202 -4.05 18.21 5.69
C HIS A 202 -4.28 18.90 7.04
N ARG A 203 -5.54 19.24 7.37
CA ARG A 203 -5.86 19.92 8.63
C ARG A 203 -5.47 19.12 9.87
N GLU A 204 -5.51 17.80 9.79
CA GLU A 204 -5.28 16.91 10.93
C GLU A 204 -3.83 16.42 11.06
N LEU A 205 -3.13 16.24 9.94
CA LEU A 205 -1.86 15.50 9.89
C LEU A 205 -0.68 16.31 9.34
N ASP A 206 -0.90 17.48 8.75
CA ASP A 206 0.20 18.32 8.26
C ASP A 206 0.94 18.98 9.44
N HIS A 207 2.24 18.70 9.55
CA HIS A 207 3.11 19.29 10.54
C HIS A 207 4.11 20.29 9.95
N THR A 208 3.88 20.75 8.72
CA THR A 208 4.69 21.77 8.05
C THR A 208 4.75 23.06 8.87
N ARG A 209 5.95 23.61 9.02
CA ARG A 209 6.22 24.89 9.71
C ARG A 209 6.84 25.88 8.73
N PRO A 210 6.80 27.20 9.01
CA PRO A 210 7.49 28.20 8.18
C PRO A 210 8.96 27.83 8.00
N GLY A 211 9.43 27.74 6.75
CA GLY A 211 10.81 27.34 6.43
C GLY A 211 11.06 25.83 6.42
N GLY A 212 10.07 25.03 6.78
CA GLY A 212 10.12 23.57 6.76
C GLY A 212 9.12 22.94 5.79
N PHE A 213 9.16 21.61 5.69
CA PHE A 213 8.28 20.81 4.85
C PHE A 213 8.06 19.43 5.47
N ASP A 214 6.78 19.08 5.67
CA ASP A 214 6.38 17.71 5.96
C ASP A 214 6.32 16.90 4.66
N LEU A 215 7.34 16.05 4.47
CA LEU A 215 7.52 15.25 3.25
C LEU A 215 6.34 14.32 2.98
N LYS A 216 5.60 13.92 4.03
CA LYS A 216 4.50 12.97 3.90
C LYS A 216 3.18 13.69 3.75
N GLN A 217 2.83 14.54 4.72
CA GLN A 217 1.49 15.10 4.87
C GLN A 217 1.35 16.55 4.40
N GLY A 218 2.47 17.24 4.19
CA GLY A 218 2.49 18.63 3.73
C GLY A 218 1.96 18.80 2.31
N PRO A 219 1.44 19.98 1.94
CA PRO A 219 1.08 20.31 0.57
C PRO A 219 2.28 20.13 -0.36
N GLY A 220 2.09 19.35 -1.42
CA GLY A 220 3.13 18.93 -2.35
C GLY A 220 3.94 17.71 -1.90
N GLY A 221 3.53 17.04 -0.81
CA GLY A 221 4.18 15.85 -0.23
C GLY A 221 3.75 14.52 -0.85
N ILE A 222 4.25 13.42 -0.28
CA ILE A 222 4.01 12.05 -0.74
C ILE A 222 2.51 11.74 -0.82
N THR A 223 1.73 12.09 0.21
CA THR A 223 0.29 11.78 0.23
C THR A 223 -0.46 12.49 -0.90
N ASP A 224 -0.04 13.68 -1.34
CA ASP A 224 -0.68 14.38 -2.47
C ASP A 224 -0.44 13.63 -3.78
N ILE A 225 0.78 13.12 -3.98
CA ILE A 225 1.12 12.29 -5.14
C ILE A 225 0.28 11.00 -5.14
N GLU A 226 0.20 10.32 -3.99
CA GLU A 226 -0.62 9.11 -3.83
C GLU A 226 -2.09 9.37 -4.15
N PHE A 227 -2.66 10.47 -3.66
CA PHE A 227 -4.05 10.85 -3.92
C PHE A 227 -4.30 11.18 -5.39
N MET A 228 -3.37 11.89 -6.04
CA MET A 228 -3.46 12.15 -7.48
C MET A 228 -3.43 10.86 -8.29
N VAL A 229 -2.52 9.93 -7.97
CA VAL A 229 -2.43 8.65 -8.67
C VAL A 229 -3.69 7.81 -8.44
N GLN A 230 -4.22 7.75 -7.22
CA GLN A 230 -5.45 7.03 -6.91
C GLN A 230 -6.65 7.64 -7.66
N TYR A 231 -6.80 8.97 -7.62
CA TYR A 231 -7.84 9.67 -8.36
C TYR A 231 -7.75 9.41 -9.86
N ALA A 232 -6.58 9.63 -10.45
CA ALA A 232 -6.33 9.43 -11.87
C ALA A 232 -6.59 7.98 -12.29
N THR A 233 -6.22 7.02 -11.44
CA THR A 233 -6.49 5.60 -11.69
C THR A 233 -8.00 5.33 -11.69
N LEU A 234 -8.76 5.81 -10.70
CA LEU A 234 -10.21 5.62 -10.64
C LEU A 234 -10.94 6.34 -11.78
N ARG A 235 -10.46 7.53 -12.17
CA ARG A 235 -11.02 8.33 -13.26
C ARG A 235 -10.76 7.69 -14.63
N TRP A 236 -9.58 7.11 -14.82
CA TRP A 236 -9.09 6.67 -16.13
C TRP A 236 -8.84 5.16 -16.24
N ALA A 237 -9.32 4.35 -15.28
CA ALA A 237 -9.10 2.90 -15.26
C ALA A 237 -9.42 2.19 -16.59
N ASN A 238 -10.45 2.64 -17.31
CA ASN A 238 -10.83 2.09 -18.62
C ASN A 238 -9.81 2.40 -19.74
N ARG A 239 -8.95 3.41 -19.56
CA ARG A 239 -7.93 3.85 -20.51
C ARG A 239 -6.52 3.38 -20.15
N LEU A 240 -6.31 2.83 -18.94
CA LEU A 240 -4.99 2.35 -18.49
C LEU A 240 -4.60 0.97 -19.06
N GLY A 241 -5.54 0.23 -19.65
CA GLY A 241 -5.25 -1.05 -20.32
C GLY A 241 -4.54 -2.05 -19.39
N GLU A 242 -3.40 -2.57 -19.84
CA GLU A 242 -2.55 -3.51 -19.09
C GLU A 242 -1.95 -2.90 -17.82
N HIS A 243 -1.76 -1.58 -17.76
CA HIS A 243 -1.11 -0.93 -16.62
C HIS A 243 -1.96 -0.96 -15.34
N LEU A 244 -3.27 -1.23 -15.45
CA LEU A 244 -4.15 -1.37 -14.29
C LEU A 244 -3.79 -2.59 -13.42
N ILE A 245 -2.97 -3.52 -13.92
CA ILE A 245 -2.43 -4.63 -13.11
C ILE A 245 -1.53 -4.14 -11.98
N HIS A 246 -0.90 -2.98 -12.13
CA HIS A 246 -0.02 -2.41 -11.12
C HIS A 246 -0.82 -1.75 -9.99
N SER A 247 -0.18 -1.67 -8.83
CA SER A 247 -0.73 -1.08 -7.60
C SER A 247 0.19 -0.03 -6.97
N ASP A 248 1.40 0.16 -7.51
CA ASP A 248 2.39 1.14 -7.07
C ASP A 248 2.31 2.44 -7.90
N ASN A 249 2.73 3.55 -7.31
CA ASN A 249 2.59 4.86 -7.94
C ASN A 249 3.40 4.99 -9.24
N ILE A 250 4.60 4.40 -9.27
CA ILE A 250 5.54 4.59 -10.37
C ILE A 250 5.04 3.96 -11.66
N HIS A 251 4.57 2.71 -11.61
CA HIS A 251 4.04 2.05 -12.81
C HIS A 251 2.69 2.64 -13.27
N LEU A 252 1.85 3.10 -12.33
CA LEU A 252 0.59 3.75 -12.66
C LEU A 252 0.83 5.10 -13.35
N LEU A 253 1.77 5.93 -12.87
CA LEU A 253 2.19 7.17 -13.53
C LEU A 253 2.72 6.91 -14.95
N ALA A 254 3.59 5.90 -15.12
CA ALA A 254 4.09 5.51 -16.44
C ALA A 254 2.95 5.07 -17.38
N GLY A 255 1.96 4.34 -16.86
CA GLY A 255 0.76 3.96 -17.60
C GLY A 255 -0.09 5.15 -18.02
N MET A 256 -0.24 6.16 -17.16
CA MET A 256 -0.95 7.40 -17.48
C MET A 256 -0.27 8.18 -18.60
N ALA A 257 1.06 8.31 -18.56
CA ALA A 257 1.84 8.95 -19.61
C ALA A 257 1.71 8.21 -20.95
N LYS A 258 1.89 6.88 -20.94
CA LYS A 258 1.78 6.04 -22.16
C LYS A 258 0.39 6.10 -22.80
N ALA A 259 -0.66 6.33 -22.03
CA ALA A 259 -2.04 6.44 -22.50
C ALA A 259 -2.47 7.88 -22.86
N ASP A 260 -1.53 8.83 -22.91
CA ASP A 260 -1.76 10.26 -23.14
C ASP A 260 -2.83 10.85 -22.20
N LEU A 261 -2.85 10.38 -20.95
CA LEU A 261 -3.75 10.86 -19.88
C LEU A 261 -3.13 12.00 -19.08
N MET A 262 -1.81 11.99 -18.99
CA MET A 262 -0.97 12.98 -18.34
C MET A 262 0.26 13.20 -19.23
N SER A 263 0.83 14.41 -19.23
CA SER A 263 2.05 14.64 -19.99
C SER A 263 3.19 13.78 -19.44
N GLN A 264 4.11 13.34 -20.30
CA GLN A 264 5.29 12.60 -19.86
C GLN A 264 6.09 13.39 -18.82
N GLN A 265 6.20 14.71 -19.02
CA GLN A 265 6.90 15.62 -18.11
C GLN A 265 6.27 15.65 -16.72
N ASP A 266 4.94 15.70 -16.61
CA ASP A 266 4.25 15.72 -15.31
C ASP A 266 4.38 14.37 -14.62
N ALA A 267 4.22 13.26 -15.35
CA ALA A 267 4.39 11.93 -14.80
C ALA A 267 5.81 11.69 -14.26
N ASP A 268 6.83 12.11 -15.01
CA ASP A 268 8.24 12.04 -14.58
C ASP A 268 8.49 12.94 -13.36
N SER A 269 7.94 14.16 -13.35
CA SER A 269 8.08 15.09 -12.22
C SER A 269 7.49 14.51 -10.93
N LEU A 270 6.30 13.90 -11.01
CA LEU A 270 5.68 13.22 -9.86
C LEU A 270 6.49 12.00 -9.42
N ALA A 271 6.95 11.17 -10.37
CA ALA A 271 7.73 9.99 -10.07
C ALA A 271 9.07 10.34 -9.39
N ASP A 272 9.74 11.38 -9.85
CA ASP A 272 11.02 11.83 -9.30
C ASP A 272 10.83 12.49 -7.93
N ALA A 273 9.83 13.36 -7.76
CA ALA A 273 9.48 13.91 -6.46
C ALA A 273 9.16 12.79 -5.45
N TYR A 274 8.34 11.81 -5.87
CA TYR A 274 7.99 10.66 -5.05
C TYR A 274 9.24 9.89 -4.57
N ARG A 275 10.14 9.52 -5.49
CA ARG A 275 11.39 8.81 -5.15
C ARG A 275 12.29 9.63 -4.23
N CYS A 276 12.45 10.93 -4.50
CA CYS A 276 13.25 11.82 -3.66
C CYS A 276 12.71 11.90 -2.23
N TYR A 277 11.41 12.14 -2.06
CA TYR A 277 10.80 12.23 -0.73
C TYR A 277 10.88 10.89 0.01
N ARG A 278 10.66 9.79 -0.70
CA ARG A 278 10.77 8.43 -0.15
C ARG A 278 12.16 8.12 0.37
N ALA A 279 13.19 8.42 -0.41
CA ALA A 279 14.58 8.24 -0.02
C ALA A 279 14.90 9.05 1.24
N GLU A 280 14.44 10.31 1.31
CA GLU A 280 14.66 11.17 2.47
C GLU A 280 13.90 10.67 3.71
N VAL A 281 12.65 10.25 3.57
CA VAL A 281 11.87 9.64 4.66
C VAL A 281 12.56 8.37 5.19
N HIS A 282 13.16 7.55 4.32
CA HIS A 282 13.94 6.40 4.75
C HIS A 282 15.21 6.81 5.50
N ALA A 283 15.93 7.82 5.04
CA ALA A 283 17.13 8.34 5.70
C ALA A 283 16.83 8.93 7.08
N LEU A 284 15.73 9.68 7.20
CA LEU A 284 15.25 10.25 8.47
C LEU A 284 14.81 9.15 9.44
N ALA A 285 14.11 8.12 8.96
CA ALA A 285 13.69 7.00 9.79
C ALA A 285 14.88 6.23 10.40
N LEU A 286 15.98 6.06 9.66
CA LEU A 286 17.22 5.46 10.17
C LEU A 286 17.93 6.31 11.22
N GLN A 287 17.62 7.61 11.27
CA GLN A 287 18.09 8.55 12.29
C GLN A 287 17.07 8.72 13.42
N GLU A 288 15.98 7.93 13.44
CA GLU A 288 14.87 8.06 14.38
C GLU A 288 14.21 9.46 14.35
N ARG A 289 14.26 10.13 13.21
CA ARG A 289 13.69 11.47 12.99
C ARG A 289 12.31 11.41 12.34
N GLN A 290 11.51 12.43 12.65
CA GLN A 290 10.25 12.67 11.95
C GLN A 290 10.52 13.06 10.48
N PRO A 291 9.56 12.81 9.54
CA PRO A 291 9.71 13.12 8.12
C PRO A 291 9.56 14.62 7.81
N LEU A 292 10.20 15.47 8.62
CA LEU A 292 10.19 16.93 8.51
C LEU A 292 11.58 17.40 8.11
N VAL A 293 11.66 18.30 7.13
CA VAL A 293 12.92 18.90 6.65
C VAL A 293 12.85 20.42 6.65
N GLY A 294 14.00 21.09 6.68
CA GLY A 294 14.12 22.56 6.58
C GLY A 294 14.37 23.30 7.89
N GLU A 295 14.27 24.63 7.87
CA GLU A 295 14.56 25.48 9.01
C GLU A 295 13.57 25.24 10.16
N GLY A 296 14.08 25.09 11.38
CA GLY A 296 13.25 24.86 12.58
C GLY A 296 12.99 23.39 12.93
N VAL A 297 13.60 22.44 12.23
CA VAL A 297 13.79 21.08 12.75
C VAL A 297 14.97 21.14 13.72
N GLU A 298 14.74 20.86 15.01
CA GLU A 298 15.80 20.81 16.02
C GLU A 298 16.80 19.71 15.67
N ASP A 299 17.86 20.08 14.95
CA ASP A 299 18.98 19.19 14.63
C ASP A 299 19.89 19.07 15.85
N GLU A 300 19.56 18.16 16.76
CA GLU A 300 20.54 17.64 17.72
C GLU A 300 21.50 16.67 16.99
N GLY A 301 22.38 17.21 16.13
CA GLY A 301 23.58 16.48 15.68
C GLY A 301 23.91 16.48 14.18
N ALA A 302 23.16 17.15 13.30
CA ALA A 302 23.56 17.28 11.89
C ALA A 302 24.29 18.60 11.64
N ASP A 303 25.41 18.52 10.90
CA ASP A 303 26.05 19.65 10.25
C ASP A 303 25.07 20.29 9.24
N ASN A 304 24.18 21.16 9.72
CA ASN A 304 23.29 22.01 8.91
C ASN A 304 24.05 23.15 8.20
N ALA A 305 25.27 22.88 7.77
CA ALA A 305 26.08 23.80 7.00
C ALA A 305 25.81 23.56 5.50
N GLY A 306 24.66 24.02 4.97
CA GLY A 306 24.57 24.14 3.52
C GLY A 306 23.24 24.40 2.81
N MET A 307 22.07 24.06 3.37
CA MET A 307 20.80 24.30 2.67
C MET A 307 20.20 25.64 3.07
N THR A 308 20.72 26.72 2.49
CA THR A 308 20.04 28.02 2.47
C THR A 308 18.95 27.98 1.40
N GLY A 309 17.72 27.62 1.77
CA GLY A 309 16.57 27.58 0.85
C GLY A 309 15.47 26.62 1.32
N GLU A 310 14.26 26.80 0.79
CA GLU A 310 13.14 25.89 1.07
C GLU A 310 13.46 24.47 0.53
N PRO A 311 13.37 23.42 1.36
CA PRO A 311 13.70 22.07 0.95
C PRO A 311 12.82 21.61 -0.21
N PHE A 312 13.43 21.00 -1.23
CA PHE A 312 12.73 20.43 -2.39
C PHE A 312 11.78 21.42 -3.11
N ALA A 313 12.09 22.72 -3.12
CA ALA A 313 11.22 23.76 -3.67
C ALA A 313 10.75 23.48 -5.12
N GLU A 314 11.64 22.99 -5.98
CA GLU A 314 11.30 22.69 -7.38
C GLU A 314 10.34 21.50 -7.49
N GLN A 315 10.62 20.40 -6.79
CA GLN A 315 9.77 19.22 -6.74
C GLN A 315 8.40 19.56 -6.16
N ARG A 316 8.37 20.29 -5.04
CA ARG A 316 7.15 20.70 -4.36
C ARG A 316 6.30 21.60 -5.26
N ALA A 317 6.91 22.58 -5.92
CA ALA A 317 6.21 23.43 -6.88
C ALA A 317 5.64 22.62 -8.06
N ALA A 318 6.35 21.61 -8.56
CA ALA A 318 5.84 20.74 -9.61
C ALA A 318 4.62 19.93 -9.14
N VAL A 319 4.70 19.29 -7.96
CA VAL A 319 3.58 18.52 -7.39
C VAL A 319 2.34 19.42 -7.20
N LEU A 320 2.51 20.62 -6.64
CA LEU A 320 1.41 21.57 -6.43
C LEU A 320 0.77 22.04 -7.75
N ARG A 321 1.58 22.38 -8.77
CA ARG A 321 1.03 22.75 -10.08
C ARG A 321 0.24 21.62 -10.72
N ILE A 322 0.71 20.39 -10.61
CA ILE A 322 0.03 19.20 -11.17
C ILE A 322 -1.24 18.91 -10.39
N TRP A 323 -1.20 19.06 -9.06
CA TRP A 323 -2.38 19.00 -8.19
C TRP A 323 -3.44 20.00 -8.64
N ASP A 324 -3.07 21.27 -8.82
CA ASP A 324 -4.01 22.32 -9.27
C ASP A 324 -4.61 21.99 -10.65
N GLY A 325 -3.80 21.49 -11.58
CA GLY A 325 -4.27 21.09 -12.90
C GLY A 325 -5.22 19.89 -12.90
N LEU A 326 -4.98 18.91 -12.01
CA LEU A 326 -5.73 17.66 -11.96
C LEU A 326 -6.95 17.71 -11.03
N MET A 327 -6.81 18.40 -9.90
CA MET A 327 -7.74 18.42 -8.76
C MET A 327 -8.32 19.82 -8.47
N GLY A 328 -7.66 20.91 -8.90
CA GLY A 328 -7.99 22.29 -8.49
C GLY A 328 -9.30 22.86 -9.03
N ASN A 329 -9.99 22.15 -9.92
CA ASN A 329 -11.28 22.57 -10.46
C ASN A 329 -12.49 22.06 -9.66
N PHE A 330 -12.26 21.24 -8.62
CA PHE A 330 -13.35 20.69 -7.82
C PHE A 330 -13.64 21.60 -6.63
N PRO A 331 -14.89 22.06 -6.44
CA PRO A 331 -15.23 22.83 -5.26
C PRO A 331 -14.98 22.00 -4.01
N SER A 332 -14.33 22.58 -3.00
CA SER A 332 -14.26 21.98 -1.67
C SER A 332 -15.69 21.81 -1.17
N ILE A 333 -16.18 20.57 -1.15
CA ILE A 333 -17.42 20.24 -0.45
C ILE A 333 -17.02 20.26 1.01
N ALA A 334 -17.36 21.35 1.70
CA ALA A 334 -17.40 21.37 3.15
C ALA A 334 -18.24 20.16 3.56
N ALA A 335 -17.59 19.16 4.17
CA ALA A 335 -18.25 17.96 4.62
C ALA A 335 -19.39 18.37 5.56
N ASP A 336 -20.62 18.02 5.21
CA ASP A 336 -21.69 17.91 6.19
C ASP A 336 -21.21 16.89 7.23
N ASP A 337 -20.97 17.38 8.46
CA ASP A 337 -20.75 16.54 9.62
C ASP A 337 -22.06 15.77 9.90
N GLY A 338 -22.09 14.51 9.46
CA GLY A 338 -23.13 13.51 9.76
C GLY A 338 -22.63 12.43 10.69
#